data_AF-A0A0E1QJ62-F1
#
_entry.id   AF-A0A0E1QJ62-F1
#
_cell.length_a   1.000
_cell.length_b   1.000
_cell.length_c   1.000
_cell.angle_alpha   90.00
_cell.angle_beta   90.00
_cell.angle_gamma   90.00
#
_symmetry.space_group_name_H-M   'P 1'
#
loop_
_entity.id
_entity.type
_entity.pdbx_description
1 polymer ?
#
loop_
_entity_poly.entity_id
_entity_poly.type
_entity_poly.pdbx_seq_one_letter_code
_entity_poly.pdbx_strand_id
1 'polypeptide(L)' 'MKKKNVIVVDKQKKKVMIDSIKEYFYNEREEELGDLAAGMILDFFLEELAPEIYNKGVYDAYEYSLERIEDVLSIQKY' A
#
# COMPACT_ATOMS: atom_id res chain seq x y z
N MET A 1 14.27 16.89 -3.63
CA MET A 1 13.85 16.53 -2.26
C MET A 1 14.14 15.05 -2.06
N LYS A 2 14.84 14.64 -1.00
CA LYS A 2 15.11 13.20 -0.76
C LYS A 2 13.77 12.50 -0.53
N LYS A 3 13.37 11.58 -1.42
CA LYS A 3 12.22 10.71 -1.17
C LYS A 3 12.54 9.91 0.09
N LYS A 4 11.83 10.22 1.15
CA LYS A 4 11.92 9.50 2.43
C LYS A 4 11.21 8.18 2.16
N ASN A 5 11.88 7.05 2.33
CA ASN A 5 11.22 5.74 2.27
C ASN A 5 10.19 5.68 3.41
N VAL A 6 8.94 6.07 3.13
CA VAL A 6 7.89 6.22 4.14
C VAL A 6 7.30 4.87 4.53
N ILE A 7 7.21 3.95 3.57
CA ILE A 7 6.54 2.66 3.74
C ILE A 7 7.60 1.56 3.83
N VAL A 8 7.70 0.95 5.00
CA VAL A 8 8.65 -0.14 5.29
C VAL A 8 7.87 -1.44 5.43
N VAL A 9 8.26 -2.44 4.65
CA VAL A 9 7.70 -3.79 4.69
C VAL A 9 8.77 -4.74 5.25
N ASP A 10 8.37 -5.65 6.14
CA ASP A 10 9.29 -6.64 6.68
C ASP A 10 9.75 -7.65 5.61
N LYS A 11 10.87 -8.34 5.88
CA LYS A 11 11.49 -9.24 4.91
C LYS A 11 10.60 -10.41 4.49
N GLN A 12 9.76 -10.93 5.39
CA GLN A 12 8.89 -12.07 5.06
C GLN A 12 7.78 -11.61 4.10
N LYS A 13 7.13 -10.48 4.40
CA LYS A 13 6.13 -9.89 3.51
C LYS A 13 6.72 -9.45 2.18
N LYS A 14 7.94 -8.89 2.18
CA LYS A 14 8.63 -8.50 0.94
C LYS A 14 8.82 -9.71 0.01
N LYS A 15 9.20 -10.87 0.56
CA LYS A 15 9.32 -12.11 -0.22
C LYS A 15 7.98 -12.53 -0.83
N VAL A 16 6.91 -12.54 -0.04
CA VAL A 16 5.57 -12.87 -0.53
C VAL A 16 5.14 -11.93 -1.67
N MET A 17 5.38 -10.62 -1.52
CA MET A 17 5.06 -9.64 -2.56
C MET A 17 5.88 -9.84 -3.84
N ILE A 18 7.17 -10.19 -3.72
CA ILE A 18 8.02 -10.54 -4.86
C ILE A 18 7.48 -11.77 -5.59
N ASP A 19 7.09 -12.81 -4.85
CA ASP A 19 6.51 -14.02 -5.44
C ASP A 19 5.19 -13.72 -6.16
N SER A 20 4.33 -12.87 -5.60
CA SER A 20 3.10 -12.42 -6.28
C SER A 20 3.37 -11.64 -7.57
N ILE A 21 4.42 -10.79 -7.62
CA ILE A 21 4.80 -10.09 -8.85
C ILE A 21 5.25 -11.10 -9.91
N LYS A 22 6.08 -12.07 -9.53
CA LYS A 22 6.56 -13.12 -10.45
C LYS A 22 5.40 -13.93 -11.01
N GLU A 23 4.47 -14.34 -10.15
CA GLU A 23 3.26 -15.07 -10.55
C GLU A 23 2.39 -14.26 -11.52
N TYR A 24 2.18 -12.97 -11.24
CA TYR A 24 1.42 -12.10 -12.14
C TYR A 24 2.06 -11.98 -13.52
N PHE A 25 3.38 -11.76 -13.60
CA PHE A 25 4.08 -11.66 -14.89
C PHE A 25 4.09 -12.99 -15.65
N TYR A 26 4.25 -14.10 -14.94
CA TYR A 26 4.17 -15.41 -15.57
C TYR A 26 2.78 -15.67 -16.16
N ASN A 27 1.72 -15.40 -15.39
CA ASN A 27 0.34 -15.69 -15.81
C ASN A 27 -0.15 -14.74 -16.91
N GLU A 28 0.16 -13.44 -16.81
CA GLU A 28 -0.39 -12.43 -17.74
C GLU A 28 0.50 -12.17 -18.95
N ARG A 29 1.79 -12.53 -18.88
CA ARG A 29 2.78 -12.20 -19.92
C ARG A 29 3.64 -13.38 -20.36
N GLU A 30 3.42 -14.57 -19.79
CA GLU A 30 4.27 -15.75 -20.00
C GLU A 30 5.77 -15.45 -19.73
N GLU A 31 6.03 -14.48 -18.84
CA GLU A 31 7.36 -13.98 -18.53
C GLU A 31 7.82 -14.47 -17.16
N GLU A 32 8.88 -15.28 -17.12
CA GLU A 32 9.50 -15.70 -15.86
C GLU A 32 10.44 -14.61 -15.32
N LEU A 33 10.05 -14.00 -14.20
CA LEU A 33 10.88 -13.04 -13.48
C LEU A 33 11.72 -13.73 -12.40
N GLY A 34 13.00 -13.35 -12.33
CA GLY A 34 13.87 -13.65 -11.19
C GLY A 34 13.60 -12.74 -9.98
N ASP A 35 14.05 -13.16 -8.80
CA ASP A 35 13.82 -12.42 -7.54
C ASP A 35 14.39 -10.99 -7.56
N LEU A 36 15.51 -10.78 -8.24
CA LEU A 36 16.11 -9.45 -8.37
C LEU A 36 15.22 -8.50 -9.18
N ALA A 37 14.73 -8.95 -10.34
CA ALA A 37 13.90 -8.15 -11.23
C ALA A 37 12.55 -7.82 -10.57
N ALA A 38 11.88 -8.83 -10.01
CA ALA A 38 10.65 -8.63 -9.26
C ALA A 38 10.86 -7.76 -7.99
N GLY A 39 12.02 -7.87 -7.35
CA GLY A 39 12.43 -7.00 -6.25
C GLY A 39 12.54 -5.53 -6.65
N MET A 40 13.14 -5.23 -7.80
CA MET A 40 13.24 -3.85 -8.33
C MET A 40 11.86 -3.29 -8.67
N ILE A 41 10.97 -4.10 -9.23
CA ILE A 41 9.58 -3.70 -9.51
C ILE A 41 8.86 -3.38 -8.20
N LEU A 42 9.00 -4.23 -7.17
CA LEU A 42 8.42 -3.97 -5.86
C LEU A 42 8.96 -2.67 -5.24
N ASP A 43 10.27 -2.43 -5.34
CA ASP A 43 10.88 -1.21 -4.83
C ASP A 43 10.31 0.03 -5.53
N PHE A 44 10.12 -0.01 -6.86
CA PHE A 44 9.42 1.04 -7.59
C PHE A 44 7.99 1.27 -7.08
N PHE A 45 7.20 0.20 -6.88
CA PHE A 45 5.85 0.33 -6.33
C PHE A 45 5.86 0.98 -4.94
N LEU A 46 6.77 0.57 -4.06
CA LEU A 46 6.85 1.09 -2.69
C LEU A 46 7.32 2.55 -2.63
N GLU A 47 8.22 2.97 -3.52
CA GLU A 47 8.78 4.31 -3.53
C GLU A 47 7.91 5.32 -4.29
N GLU A 48 7.30 4.89 -5.40
CA GLU A 48 6.61 5.80 -6.32
C GLU A 48 5.09 5.79 -6.18
N LEU A 49 4.49 4.62 -5.91
CA LEU A 49 3.03 4.44 -6.00
C LEU A 49 2.37 4.29 -4.63
N ALA A 50 3.00 3.55 -3.73
CA ALA A 50 2.46 3.24 -2.42
C ALA A 50 2.15 4.47 -1.54
N PRO A 51 2.92 5.58 -1.56
CA PRO A 51 2.58 6.77 -0.76
C PRO A 51 1.22 7.37 -1.11
N GLU A 52 0.87 7.44 -2.39
CA GLU A 52 -0.42 7.99 -2.85
C GLU A 52 -1.58 7.11 -2.37
N ILE A 53 -1.46 5.80 -2.55
CA ILE A 53 -2.46 4.81 -2.12
C ILE A 53 -2.64 4.85 -0.60
N TYR A 54 -1.54 4.90 0.15
CA TYR A 54 -1.58 4.96 1.61
C TYR A 54 -2.22 6.26 2.10
N ASN A 55 -1.84 7.42 1.52
CA ASN A 55 -2.43 8.71 1.88
C ASN A 55 -3.93 8.74 1.61
N LYS A 56 -4.37 8.20 0.47
CA LYS A 56 -5.80 8.07 0.17
C LYS A 56 -6.52 7.22 1.22
N GLY A 57 -5.94 6.08 1.59
CA GLY A 57 -6.50 5.21 2.64
C GLY A 57 -6.59 5.89 4.01
N VAL A 58 -5.58 6.68 4.38
CA VAL A 58 -5.60 7.48 5.62
C VAL A 58 -6.70 8.54 5.58
N TYR A 59 -6.84 9.23 4.45
CA TYR A 59 -7.91 10.23 4.27
C TYR A 59 -9.30 9.60 4.35
N ASP A 60 -9.50 8.43 3.73
CA ASP A 60 -10.78 7.72 3.79
C ASP A 60 -11.13 7.27 5.22
N ALA A 61 -10.13 6.81 5.98
CA ALA A 61 -10.31 6.47 7.39
C ALA A 61 -10.65 7.71 8.24
N TYR A 62 -10.08 8.86 7.92
CA TYR A 62 -10.39 10.14 8.57
C TYR A 62 -11.85 10.55 8.32
N GLU A 63 -12.29 10.56 7.07
CA GLU A 63 -13.68 10.91 6.71
C GLU A 63 -14.69 9.98 7.39
N TYR A 64 -14.42 8.67 7.36
CA TYR A 64 -15.26 7.68 8.05
C TYR A 64 -15.33 7.95 9.56
N SER A 65 -14.21 8.33 10.17
CA SER A 65 -14.16 8.61 11.60
C SER A 65 -14.93 9.88 11.96
N LEU A 66 -14.85 10.93 11.12
CA LEU A 66 -15.63 12.16 11.33
C LEU A 66 -17.13 11.87 11.36
N GLU A 67 -17.63 11.10 10.40
CA GLU A 67 -19.05 10.71 10.34
C GLU A 67 -19.51 10.04 11.65
N ARG A 68 -18.68 9.15 12.20
CA ARG A 68 -18.98 8.48 13.49
C ARG A 68 -18.90 9.43 14.68
N ILE A 69 -18.01 10.41 14.65
CA ILE A 69 -17.91 11.44 15.70
C ILE A 69 -19.17 12.32 15.68
N GLU A 70 -19.66 12.70 14.50
CA GLU A 70 -20.91 13.46 14.35
C GLU A 70 -22.11 12.70 14.92
N ASP A 71 -22.23 11.40 14.65
CA ASP A 71 -23.27 10.55 15.26
C ASP A 71 -23.22 10.60 16.79
N VAL A 72 -22.02 10.55 17.38
CA VAL A 72 -21.84 10.60 18.84
C VAL A 72 -22.19 11.98 19.41
N LEU A 73 -21.93 13.07 18.68
CA LEU A 73 -22.34 14.40 19.13
C LEU A 73 -23.87 14.55 19.14
N SER A 74 -24.58 13.87 18.24
CA SER A 74 -26.05 13.97 18.11
C SER A 74 -26.84 13.54 19.36
N ILE A 75 -26.24 12.73 20.25
CA ILE A 75 -26.91 12.23 21.46
C ILE A 75 -26.82 13.18 22.67
N GLN A 76 -26.19 14.34 22.53
CA GLN A 76 -26.06 15.31 23.60
C GLN A 76 -27.44 15.85 24.03
N LYS A 77 -27.74 15.80 25.34
CA LYS A 77 -28.97 16.36 25.92
C LYS A 77 -28.64 17.63 26.72
N TYR A 78 -29.48 18.65 26.58
CA TYR A 78 -29.46 19.89 27.34
C TYR A 78 -30.29 19.78 28.62
#